data_AF-A0A8X6SQW8-F1
#
_entry.id   AF-A0A8X6SQW8-F1
#
_cell.length_a   1.000
_cell.length_b   1.000
_cell.length_c   1.000
_cell.angle_alpha   90.00
_cell.angle_beta   90.00
_cell.angle_gamma   90.00
#
_symmetry.space_group_name_H-M   'P 1'
#
loop_
_entity.id
_entity.type
_entity.pdbx_description
1 polymer ?
#
loop_
_entity_poly.entity_id
_entity_poly.type
_entity_poly.pdbx_seq_one_letter_code
_entity_poly.pdbx_strand_id
1 'polypeptide(L)'
;MVGKKSDRANCKGQLALTVWGERRLRRILCSQRNQTLALITTQLNDGASRIFSKRTVQCSLHRMDFGSHRSTRVPLLNARHRAARLTWAREHRDWSVVDCKQVAWSDESQFRLLNTDGSLRT
;
A
#
# COMPACT_ATOMS: atom_id res chain seq x y z
N MET A 1 -6.97 -26.10 27.86
CA MET A 1 -5.97 -25.15 27.34
C MET A 1 -6.40 -23.75 27.71
N VAL A 2 -5.77 -23.14 28.72
CA VAL A 2 -6.14 -21.82 29.23
C VAL A 2 -5.67 -20.77 28.23
N GLY A 3 -6.63 -20.14 27.54
CA GLY A 3 -6.37 -19.04 26.62
C GLY A 3 -5.82 -17.85 27.39
N LYS A 4 -4.55 -17.49 27.13
CA LYS A 4 -3.92 -16.28 27.66
C LYS A 4 -4.66 -15.07 27.06
N LYS A 5 -5.53 -14.43 27.85
CA LYS A 5 -6.03 -13.09 27.52
C LYS A 5 -4.85 -12.13 27.62
N SER A 6 -4.50 -11.50 26.52
CA SER A 6 -3.48 -10.45 26.49
C SER A 6 -4.11 -9.17 27.03
N ASP A 7 -3.85 -8.86 28.29
CA ASP A 7 -4.18 -7.58 28.90
C ASP A 7 -3.25 -6.51 28.33
N ARG A 8 -3.59 -5.99 27.14
CA ARG A 8 -2.93 -4.80 26.61
C ARG A 8 -3.43 -3.60 27.40
N ALA A 9 -2.69 -3.26 28.45
CA ALA A 9 -2.84 -2.01 29.17
C ALA A 9 -2.96 -0.84 28.17
N ASN A 10 -4.06 -0.13 28.28
CA ASN A 10 -4.41 0.99 27.42
C ASN A 10 -3.48 2.16 27.74
N CYS A 11 -2.46 2.41 26.91
CA CYS A 11 -1.60 3.58 27.02
C CYS A 11 -2.36 4.86 26.59
N LYS A 12 -3.46 5.18 27.27
CA LYS A 12 -4.13 6.48 27.21
C LYS A 12 -3.38 7.43 28.13
N GLY A 13 -2.27 7.98 27.65
CA GLY A 13 -1.55 9.00 28.39
C GLY A 13 -0.18 9.28 27.77
N GLN A 14 -0.07 10.43 27.09
CA GLN A 14 1.19 11.15 26.87
C GLN A 14 2.35 10.43 26.15
N LEU A 15 2.10 9.91 24.94
CA LEU A 15 3.16 9.82 23.92
C LEU A 15 2.60 10.26 22.56
N ALA A 16 1.94 11.42 22.52
CA ALA A 16 1.67 12.09 21.25
C ALA A 16 2.97 12.77 20.80
N LEU A 17 3.34 12.57 19.54
CA LEU A 17 4.32 13.45 18.90
C LEU A 17 3.87 14.90 19.08
N THR A 18 4.82 15.84 19.18
CA THR A 18 4.46 17.26 19.14
C THR A 18 3.81 17.57 17.79
N VAL A 19 3.04 18.66 17.71
CA VAL A 19 2.39 19.10 16.46
C VAL A 19 3.40 19.20 15.31
N TRP A 20 4.64 19.63 15.60
CA TRP A 20 5.74 19.65 14.63
C TRP A 20 6.21 18.25 14.21
N GLY A 21 6.32 17.31 15.16
CA GLY A 21 6.64 15.91 14.89
C GLY A 21 5.60 15.24 14.01
N GLU A 22 4.31 15.48 14.25
CA GLU A 22 3.22 14.97 13.40
C GLU A 22 3.25 15.59 11.98
N ARG A 23 3.49 16.90 11.86
CA ARG A 23 3.65 17.56 10.55
C ARG A 23 4.87 17.03 9.78
N ARG A 24 5.98 16.76 10.46
CA ARG A 24 7.18 16.17 9.86
C ARG A 24 6.91 14.73 9.42
N LEU A 25 6.27 13.94 10.27
CA LEU A 25 5.87 12.56 9.97
C LEU A 25 4.95 12.52 8.75
N ARG A 26 3.95 13.41 8.66
CA ARG A 26 3.07 13.49 7.49
C ARG A 26 3.83 13.79 6.20
N ARG A 27 4.79 14.72 6.23
CA ARG A 27 5.64 15.04 5.07
C ARG A 27 6.45 13.84 4.60
N ILE A 28 7.06 13.10 5.52
CA ILE A 28 7.82 11.87 5.20
C ILE A 28 6.92 10.86 4.48
N LEU A 29 5.71 10.62 5.00
CA LEU A 29 4.76 9.67 4.42
C LEU A 29 4.24 10.09 3.04
N CYS A 30 3.97 11.37 2.83
CA CYS A 30 3.50 11.87 1.54
C CYS A 30 4.58 11.77 0.45
N SER A 31 5.85 11.96 0.81
CA SER A 31 6.97 11.80 -0.13
C SER A 31 7.28 10.34 -0.43
N GLN A 32 7.18 9.44 0.57
CA GLN A 32 7.64 8.06 0.47
C GLN A 32 6.58 7.08 1.02
N ARG A 33 5.51 6.88 0.23
CA ARG A 33 4.29 6.15 0.62
C ARG A 33 4.51 4.69 1.07
N ASN A 34 5.59 4.03 0.62
CA ASN A 34 5.79 2.59 0.80
C ASN A 34 6.95 2.24 1.75
N GLN A 35 7.29 3.10 2.71
CA GLN A 35 8.41 2.84 3.61
C GLN A 35 8.09 1.93 4.78
N THR A 36 9.14 1.25 5.25
CA THR A 36 9.11 0.48 6.50
C THR A 36 9.11 1.41 7.70
N LEU A 37 8.40 1.01 8.76
CA LEU A 37 8.35 1.73 10.03
C LEU A 37 9.74 2.06 10.62
N ALA A 38 10.72 1.17 10.43
CA ALA A 38 12.10 1.38 10.88
C ALA A 38 12.73 2.60 10.20
N LEU A 39 12.62 2.70 8.88
CA LEU A 39 13.18 3.80 8.09
C LEU A 39 12.45 5.12 8.37
N ILE A 40 11.13 5.07 8.55
CA ILE A 40 10.34 6.24 9.00
C ILE A 40 10.84 6.72 10.37
N THR A 41 11.16 5.80 11.28
CA THR A 41 11.63 6.15 12.63
C THR A 41 13.02 6.78 12.58
N THR A 42 13.96 6.26 11.77
CA THR A 42 15.28 6.87 11.62
C THR A 42 15.18 8.26 11.02
N GLN A 43 14.45 8.43 9.91
CA GLN A 43 14.25 9.73 9.28
C GLN A 43 13.57 10.77 10.18
N LEU A 44 12.68 10.32 11.07
CA LEU A 44 12.05 11.20 12.05
C LEU A 44 13.05 11.63 13.14
N ASN A 45 13.99 10.77 13.49
CA ASN A 45 15.02 11.04 14.49
C ASN A 45 16.19 11.88 13.96
N ASP A 46 16.45 11.91 12.65
CA ASP A 46 17.56 12.61 11.94
C ASP A 46 17.46 14.16 11.97
N GLY A 47 17.04 14.73 13.08
CA GLY A 47 16.78 16.16 13.27
C GLY A 47 15.79 16.45 14.40
N ALA A 48 15.38 15.43 15.14
CA ALA A 48 14.56 15.59 16.33
C ALA A 48 15.44 15.82 17.56
N SER A 49 15.03 16.76 18.43
CA SER A 49 15.67 16.97 19.74
C SER A 49 15.46 15.79 20.70
N ARG A 50 14.52 14.90 20.40
CA ARG A 50 14.19 13.70 21.19
C ARG A 50 14.11 12.51 20.26
N ILE A 51 14.75 11.40 20.65
CA ILE A 51 14.66 10.13 19.95
C ILE A 51 13.28 9.51 20.21
N PHE A 52 12.59 9.13 19.14
CA PHE A 52 11.32 8.43 19.20
C PHE A 52 11.53 6.92 19.02
N SER A 53 10.82 6.14 19.84
CA SER A 53 10.74 4.70 19.65
C SER A 53 9.82 4.36 18.49
N LYS A 54 10.04 3.19 17.86
CA LYS A 54 9.15 2.65 16.82
C LYS A 54 7.69 2.58 17.28
N ARG A 55 7.47 2.27 18.57
CA ARG A 55 6.12 2.17 19.17
C ARG A 55 5.40 3.51 19.20
N THR A 56 6.11 4.59 19.52
CA THR A 56 5.56 5.95 19.53
C THR A 56 5.20 6.42 18.12
N VAL A 57 6.06 6.15 17.13
CA VAL A 57 5.77 6.43 15.72
C VAL A 57 4.53 5.66 15.27
N GLN A 58 4.45 4.36 15.59
CA GLN A 58 3.28 3.53 15.24
C GLN A 58 1.97 4.01 15.88
N CYS A 59 1.99 4.38 17.17
CA CYS A 59 0.82 4.99 17.84
C CYS A 59 0.36 6.25 17.11
N SER A 60 1.29 7.11 16.74
CA SER A 60 0.98 8.39 16.10
C SER A 60 0.43 8.19 14.70
N LEU A 61 0.98 7.25 13.92
CA LEU A 61 0.43 6.85 12.64
C LEU A 61 -1.03 6.38 12.76
N HIS A 62 -1.32 5.51 13.73
CA HIS A 62 -2.69 5.06 13.98
C HIS A 62 -3.64 6.19 14.39
N ARG A 63 -3.18 7.17 15.19
CA ARG A 63 -3.99 8.34 15.57
C ARG A 63 -4.25 9.30 14.41
N MET A 64 -3.35 9.32 13.43
CA MET A 64 -3.45 10.10 12.20
C MET A 64 -4.14 9.33 11.06
N ASP A 65 -4.76 8.18 11.36
CA ASP A 65 -5.44 7.29 10.40
C ASP A 65 -4.56 6.74 9.27
N PHE A 66 -3.24 6.66 9.50
CA PHE A 66 -2.32 5.97 8.58
C PHE A 66 -2.22 4.49 8.92
N GLY A 67 -2.44 3.66 7.91
CA GLY A 67 -2.29 2.20 7.99
C GLY A 67 -1.29 1.67 6.95
N SER A 68 -0.84 0.44 7.14
CA SER A 68 -0.09 -0.27 6.12
C SER A 68 -1.02 -0.73 4.98
N HIS A 69 -0.55 -0.60 3.75
CA HIS A 69 -1.27 -1.05 2.56
C HIS A 69 -0.32 -1.74 1.60
N ARG A 70 -0.76 -2.84 0.98
CA ARG A 70 -0.02 -3.49 -0.09
C ARG A 70 -0.40 -2.83 -1.41
N SER A 71 0.59 -2.30 -2.14
CA SER A 71 0.35 -1.79 -3.49
C SER A 71 -0.27 -2.87 -4.36
N THR A 72 -1.32 -2.52 -5.11
CA THR A 72 -1.91 -3.41 -6.11
C THR A 72 -0.85 -3.79 -7.15
N ARG A 73 -0.75 -5.08 -7.46
CA ARG A 73 0.12 -5.58 -8.52
C ARG A 73 -0.53 -5.25 -9.86
N VAL A 74 0.05 -4.30 -10.59
CA VAL A 74 -0.41 -3.92 -11.92
C VAL A 74 0.73 -4.15 -12.93
N PRO A 75 0.41 -4.52 -14.18
CA PRO A 75 1.41 -4.60 -15.23
C PRO A 75 2.10 -3.24 -15.39
N LEU A 76 3.41 -3.27 -15.62
CA LEU A 76 4.15 -2.04 -15.88
C LEU A 76 3.72 -1.47 -17.24
N LEU A 77 3.07 -0.31 -17.23
CA LEU A 77 2.68 0.40 -18.45
C LEU A 77 3.77 1.39 -18.85
N ASN A 78 4.32 1.20 -20.03
CA ASN A 78 5.19 2.18 -20.69
C ASN A 78 4.39 3.41 -21.12
N ALA A 79 5.07 4.53 -21.39
CA ALA A 79 4.43 5.78 -21.81
C ALA A 79 3.53 5.59 -23.04
N ARG A 80 3.98 4.83 -24.04
CA ARG A 80 3.18 4.48 -25.22
C ARG A 80 1.87 3.76 -24.87
N HIS A 81 1.91 2.77 -23.97
CA HIS A 81 0.71 2.04 -23.55
C HIS A 81 -0.27 2.95 -22.82
N ARG A 82 0.22 3.87 -21.98
CA ARG A 82 -0.63 4.84 -21.27
C ARG A 82 -1.33 5.78 -22.24
N ALA A 83 -0.59 6.31 -23.22
CA ALA A 83 -1.13 7.20 -24.24
C ALA A 83 -2.21 6.49 -25.08
N ALA A 84 -1.91 5.29 -25.60
CA ALA A 84 -2.87 4.52 -26.40
C ALA A 84 -4.16 4.19 -25.62
N ARG A 85 -4.03 3.73 -24.36
CA ARG A 85 -5.18 3.44 -23.51
C ARG A 85 -6.00 4.69 -23.20
N LEU A 86 -5.35 5.83 -22.97
CA LEU A 86 -6.03 7.09 -22.71
C LEU A 86 -6.79 7.60 -23.94
N THR A 87 -6.18 7.54 -25.12
CA THR A 87 -6.83 7.92 -26.38
C THR A 87 -8.06 7.05 -26.63
N TRP A 88 -7.90 5.72 -26.53
CA TRP A 88 -9.00 4.77 -26.69
C TRP A 88 -10.15 5.06 -25.70
N ALA A 89 -9.84 5.24 -24.41
CA ALA A 89 -10.85 5.55 -23.40
C ALA A 89 -11.57 6.89 -23.64
N ARG A 90 -10.92 7.88 -24.26
CA ARG A 90 -11.54 9.16 -24.61
C ARG A 90 -12.47 9.05 -25.80
N GLU A 91 -12.03 8.37 -26.85
CA GLU A 91 -12.83 8.11 -28.05
C GLU A 91 -14.09 7.31 -27.73
N HIS A 92 -14.00 6.44 -26.71
CA HIS A 92 -15.05 5.49 -26.35
C HIS A 92 -15.79 5.89 -25.06
N ARG A 93 -15.64 7.16 -24.63
CA ARG A 93 -16.21 7.67 -23.37
C ARG A 93 -17.73 7.59 -23.33
N ASP A 94 -18.37 7.87 -24.47
CA ASP A 94 -19.81 8.01 -24.60
C ASP A 94 -20.47 6.75 -25.19
N TRP A 95 -19.76 5.63 -25.19
CA TRP A 95 -20.29 4.35 -25.68
C TRP A 95 -21.52 3.91 -24.90
N SER A 96 -22.58 3.61 -25.66
CA SER A 96 -23.81 3.04 -25.10
C SER A 96 -23.65 1.53 -24.87
N VAL A 97 -24.58 0.95 -24.12
CA VAL A 97 -24.62 -0.51 -23.89
C VAL A 97 -24.74 -1.28 -25.21
N VAL A 98 -25.37 -0.70 -26.24
CA VAL A 98 -25.49 -1.32 -27.56
C VAL A 98 -24.14 -1.33 -28.27
N ASP A 99 -23.39 -0.23 -28.21
CA ASP A 99 -22.06 -0.12 -28.84
C ASP A 99 -21.07 -1.10 -28.18
N CYS A 100 -21.10 -1.19 -26.85
CA CYS A 100 -20.29 -2.16 -26.10
C CYS A 100 -20.58 -3.62 -26.50
N LYS A 101 -21.84 -3.95 -26.85
CA LYS A 101 -22.24 -5.31 -27.27
C LYS A 101 -21.77 -5.66 -28.68
N GLN A 102 -21.47 -4.68 -29.52
CA GLN A 102 -20.98 -4.91 -30.88
C GLN A 102 -19.48 -5.26 -30.91
N VAL A 103 -18.78 -5.07 -29.80
CA VAL A 103 -17.33 -5.27 -29.72
C VAL A 103 -17.04 -6.69 -29.22
N ALA A 104 -16.42 -7.50 -30.08
CA ALA A 104 -15.90 -8.80 -29.71
C ALA A 104 -14.43 -8.68 -29.27
N TRP A 105 -14.11 -9.25 -28.11
CA TRP A 105 -12.74 -9.35 -27.61
C TRP A 105 -12.25 -10.78 -27.77
N SER A 106 -11.07 -10.96 -28.37
CA SER A 106 -10.32 -12.22 -28.33
C SER A 106 -9.13 -12.07 -27.40
N ASP A 107 -9.01 -12.93 -26.40
CA ASP A 107 -7.82 -13.01 -25.53
C ASP A 107 -7.35 -14.46 -25.44
N GLU A 108 -6.04 -14.63 -25.33
CA GLU A 108 -5.41 -15.95 -25.21
C GLU A 108 -5.03 -16.18 -23.75
N SER A 109 -5.68 -17.15 -23.11
CA SER A 109 -5.34 -17.57 -21.75
C SER A 109 -4.60 -18.91 -21.78
N GLN A 110 -3.44 -18.95 -21.13
CA GLN A 110 -2.68 -20.19 -20.98
C GLN A 110 -3.28 -21.03 -19.85
N PHE A 111 -3.92 -22.15 -20.19
CA PHE A 111 -4.35 -23.15 -19.22
C PHE A 111 -3.23 -24.16 -18.99
N ARG A 112 -2.78 -24.33 -17.75
CA ARG A 112 -1.86 -25.41 -17.37
C ARG A 112 -2.67 -26.65 -17.02
N LEU A 113 -2.54 -27.70 -17.84
CA LEU A 113 -3.32 -28.95 -17.73
C LEU A 113 -2.76 -29.96 -16.71
N LEU A 114 -1.52 -29.78 -16.25
CA LEU A 114 -0.84 -30.68 -15.32
C LEU A 114 -0.18 -29.86 -14.21
N ASN A 115 -0.49 -30.17 -12.95
CA ASN A 115 0.36 -29.83 -11.82
C ASN A 115 1.56 -30.77 -11.91
N THR A 116 2.64 -30.38 -12.57
CA THR A 116 3.94 -30.99 -12.28
C THR A 116 4.33 -30.50 -10.89
N ASP A 117 3.81 -31.16 -9.87
CA ASP A 117 4.34 -31.07 -8.52
C ASP A 117 5.66 -31.84 -8.54
N GLY A 118 6.68 -31.18 -9.11
CA GLY A 118 8.04 -31.67 -9.18
C GLY A 118 8.72 -31.52 -7.83
N SER A 119 8.24 -32.28 -6.84
CA SER A 119 8.95 -32.54 -5.61
C SER A 119 9.27 -34.03 -5.56
N LEU A 120 10.23 -34.44 -6.38
CA LEU A 120 11.03 -35.62 -6.03
C LEU A 120 11.94 -35.18 -4.89
N ARG A 121 11.48 -35.42 -3.66
CA ARG A 121 12.35 -35.48 -2.50
C ARG A 121 13.19 -36.76 -2.64
N THR A 122 14.47 -36.59 -2.90
CA THR A 122 15.51 -37.56 -2.53
C THR A 122 16.31 -36.96 -1.39
#